data_AF-A0AAP6DAX1-F1
#
_entry.id   AF-A0AAP6DAX1-F1
#
_cell.length_a   1.000
_cell.length_b   1.000
_cell.length_c   1.000
_cell.angle_alpha   90.00
_cell.angle_beta   90.00
_cell.angle_gamma   90.00
#
_symmetry.space_group_name_H-M   'P 1'
#
loop_
_entity.id
_entity.type
_entity.pdbx_description
1 polymer ?
#
loop_
_entity_poly.entity_id
_entity_poly.type
_entity_poly.pdbx_seq_one_letter_code
_entity_poly.pdbx_strand_id
1 'polypeptide(L)' 'MQLLQRASLILVNHQQELLLIQRFQNDRHYWVFPGGSVEVGEQPVEAAK' A
#
# COMPACT_ATOMS: atom_id res chain seq x y z
N MET A 1 18.85 -10.77 8.82
CA MET A 1 17.68 -9.86 8.80
C MET A 1 17.08 -9.91 7.40
N GLN A 2 15.87 -10.46 7.23
CA GLN A 2 15.14 -10.31 5.97
C GLN A 2 14.66 -8.85 5.87
N LEU A 3 14.86 -8.22 4.72
CA LEU A 3 14.28 -6.92 4.42
C LEU A 3 12.75 -7.06 4.39
N LEU A 4 12.03 -6.26 5.17
CA LEU A 4 10.58 -6.17 5.08
C LEU A 4 10.22 -5.52 3.75
N GLN A 5 9.87 -6.33 2.76
CA GLN A 5 9.41 -5.86 1.47
C GLN A 5 7.94 -5.41 1.59
N ARG A 6 7.58 -4.35 0.87
CA ARG A 6 6.22 -3.83 0.80
C ARG A 6 5.85 -3.60 -0.65
N ALA A 7 4.56 -3.69 -0.95
CA ALA A 7 4.00 -3.32 -2.23
C ALA A 7 2.93 -2.23 -2.04
N SER A 8 2.86 -1.28 -2.96
CA SER A 8 1.88 -0.19 -2.96
C SER A 8 1.28 -0.03 -4.35
N LEU A 9 0.01 0.38 -4.38
CA LEU A 9 -0.76 0.60 -5.60
C LEU A 9 -0.99 2.08 -5.84
N ILE A 10 -0.74 2.52 -7.07
CA ILE A 10 -1.23 3.80 -7.57
C ILE A 10 -2.42 3.51 -8.48
N LEU A 11 -3.62 3.77 -7.96
CA LEU A 11 -4.86 3.61 -8.72
C LEU A 11 -5.33 4.99 -9.17
N VAL A 12 -5.52 5.12 -10.49
CA VAL A 12 -5.99 6.34 -11.13
C VAL A 12 -7.32 6.03 -11.80
N ASN A 13 -8.36 6.82 -11.54
CA ASN A 13 -9.64 6.68 -12.23
C ASN A 13 -9.65 7.46 -13.57
N HIS A 14 -10.75 7.35 -14.32
CA HIS A 14 -10.91 8.05 -15.61
C HIS A 14 -10.90 9.58 -15.49
N GLN A 15 -11.15 10.10 -14.29
CA GLN A 15 -11.14 11.53 -13.95
C GLN A 15 -9.76 12.02 -13.49
N GLN A 16 -8.71 11.18 -13.58
CA GLN A 16 -7.35 11.49 -13.12
C GLN A 16 -7.22 11.69 -11.60
N GLU A 17 -8.11 11.09 -10.82
CA GLU A 17 -8.07 11.11 -9.36
C GLU A 17 -7.33 9.89 -8.81
N LEU A 18 -6.68 10.04 -7.66
CA LEU A 18 -5.90 8.99 -6.99
C LEU A 18 -6.68 8.36 -5.84
N LEU A 19 -6.65 7.02 -5.73
CA LEU A 19 -7.13 6.35 -4.52
C LEU A 19 -6.11 6.48 -3.39
N LEU A 20 -6.55 6.98 -2.24
CA LEU A 20 -5.80 6.98 -0.99
C LEU A 20 -6.65 6.36 0.12
N ILE A 21 -6.00 5.71 1.07
CA ILE A 21 -6.64 5.23 2.30
C ILE A 21 -6.26 6.11 3.48
N GLN A 22 -7.22 6.32 4.36
CA GLN A 22 -7.03 7.04 5.61
C GLN A 22 -6.45 6.08 6.65
N ARG A 23 -5.34 6.47 7.29
CA ARG A 23 -4.71 5.67 8.34
C ARG A 23 -4.56 6.47 9.63
N PHE A 24 -4.86 5.79 10.73
CA PHE A 24 -4.54 6.25 12.08
C PHE A 24 -3.52 5.29 12.69
N GLN A 25 -2.32 5.79 13.00
CA GLN A 25 -1.25 4.99 13.61
C GLN A 25 -0.31 5.89 14.43
N ASN A 26 0.06 5.46 15.64
CA ASN A 26 0.97 6.19 16.54
C ASN A 26 0.53 7.66 16.75
N ASP A 27 -0.75 7.86 17.00
CA ASP A 27 -1.41 9.18 17.15
C ASP A 27 -1.25 10.11 15.94
N ARG A 28 -0.92 9.56 14.77
CA ARG A 28 -0.84 10.29 13.51
C ARG A 28 -2.00 9.91 12.61
N HIS A 29 -2.53 10.92 11.95
CA HIS A 29 -3.60 10.80 10.99
C HIS A 29 -3.08 11.24 9.61
N TYR A 30 -3.04 10.31 8.66
CA TYR A 30 -2.42 10.56 7.37
C TYR A 30 -3.05 9.70 6.27
N TRP A 31 -2.86 10.15 5.03
CA TRP A 31 -3.30 9.45 3.83
C TRP A 31 -2.13 8.74 3.18
N VAL A 32 -2.34 7.51 2.70
CA VAL A 32 -1.33 6.73 1.98
C VAL A 32 -1.94 6.06 0.76
N PHE A 33 -1.08 5.73 -0.20
CA PHE A 33 -1.45 4.77 -1.23
C PHE A 33 -1.78 3.41 -0.59
N PRO A 34 -2.81 2.70 -1.08
CA PRO A 34 -3.10 1.33 -0.66
C PRO A 34 -1.87 0.43 -0.83
N GLY A 35 -1.72 -0.56 0.05
CA GLY A 35 -0.61 -1.49 -0.03
C GLY A 35 -0.35 -2.30 1.24
N GLY A 36 0.45 -3.35 1.09
CA GLY A 36 0.70 -4.37 2.10
C GLY A 36 2.19 -4.65 2.34
N SER A 37 2.45 -5.42 3.38
CA SER A 37 3.72 -6.15 3.50
C SER A 37 3.70 -7.31 2.50
N VAL A 38 4.85 -7.68 1.95
CA VAL A 38 4.98 -8.89 1.13
C VAL A 38 5.34 -10.05 2.06
N GLU A 39 4.53 -11.09 2.05
CA GLU A 39 4.75 -12.29 2.86
C GLU A 39 5.80 -13.22 2.24
N VAL A 40 6.35 -14.15 3.04
CA VAL A 40 7.39 -15.08 2.55
C VAL A 40 6.81 -15.98 1.45
N GLY A 41 7.40 -15.90 0.27
CA GLY A 41 6.96 -16.66 -0.92
C GLY A 41 5.91 -15.94 -1.77
N GLU A 42 5.41 -14.79 -1.32
CA GLU A 42 4.49 -13.96 -2.09
C GLU A 42 5.23 -13.10 -3.11
N GLN A 43 4.68 -12.96 -4.32
CA GLN A 43 5.16 -11.99 -5.29
C GLN A 43 4.65 -10.60 -4.93
N PRO A 44 5.41 -9.51 -5.16
CA PRO A 44 4.97 -8.16 -4.83
C PRO A 44 3.61 -7.75 -5.43
N VAL A 45 3.29 -8.27 -6.62
CA VAL A 45 1.99 -8.03 -7.28
C VAL A 45 0.82 -8.69 -6.53
N GLU A 46 1.06 -9.80 -5.84
CA GLU A 46 0.05 -10.51 -5.06
C GLU A 46 -0.25 -9.79 -3.75
N ALA A 47 0.77 -9.15 -3.17
CA ALA A 47 0.68 -8.33 -1.96
C ALA A 47 0.00 -6.96 -2.20
N ALA A 48 -0.05 -6.52 -3.45
CA ALA A 48 -0.64 -5.26 -3.88
C ALA A 48 -2.11 -5.44 -4.30
N LYS A 49 -2.92 -6.18 -3.53
CA LYS A 49 -4.36 -6.37 -3.78
C LYS A 49 -5.22 -5.39 -3.00
#